data_AF-A0A0F9UUN2-F1
#
_entry.id   AF-A0A0F9UUN2-F1
#
_cell.length_a   1.000
_cell.length_b   1.000
_cell.length_c   1.000
_cell.angle_alpha   90.00
_cell.angle_beta   90.00
_cell.angle_gamma   90.00
#
_symmetry.space_group_name_H-M   'P 1'
#
loop_
_entity.id
_entity.type
_entity.pdbx_description
1 polymer ?
#
loop_
_entity_poly.entity_id
_entity_poly.type
_entity_poly.pdbx_seq_one_letter_code
_entity_poly.pdbx_strand_id
1 'polypeptide(L)' 'MLLNKKEVRRRILAKVKRNRLGWECTRVSETIILQLEARLDGILDRAVHAHPSTGKTFKQLL' A
#
# COMPACT_ATOMS: atom_id res chain seq x y z
N MET A 1 -6.87 3.54 -9.66
CA MET A 1 -7.00 3.09 -8.26
C MET A 1 -6.20 1.80 -8.13
N LEU A 2 -5.06 1.86 -7.43
CA LEU A 2 -4.12 0.74 -7.34
C LEU A 2 -4.52 -0.26 -6.25
N LEU A 3 -5.22 0.21 -5.21
CA LEU A 3 -5.55 -0.60 -4.04
C LEU A 3 -7.03 -0.95 -3.98
N ASN A 4 -7.33 -2.18 -3.56
CA ASN A 4 -8.69 -2.55 -3.16
C ASN A 4 -9.04 -1.85 -1.83
N LYS A 5 -9.74 -0.71 -1.93
CA LYS A 5 -10.16 0.13 -0.80
C LYS A 5 -10.80 -0.68 0.33
N LYS A 6 -11.69 -1.63 0.03
CA LYS A 6 -12.40 -2.45 1.03
C LYS A 6 -11.42 -3.31 1.83
N GLU A 7 -10.51 -3.98 1.14
CA GLU A 7 -9.53 -4.85 1.76
C GLU A 7 -8.49 -4.07 2.58
N VAL A 8 -8.04 -2.91 2.08
CA VAL A 8 -7.11 -2.05 2.82
C VAL A 8 -7.73 -1.57 4.12
N ARG A 9 -8.98 -1.10 4.10
CA ARG A 9 -9.72 -0.70 5.30
C ARG A 9 -9.80 -1.83 6.32
N ARG A 10 -10.17 -3.04 5.87
CA ARG A 10 -10.24 -4.24 6.72
C ARG A 10 -8.90 -4.55 7.38
N ARG A 11 -7.80 -4.51 6.62
CA ARG A 11 -6.44 -4.77 7.15
C ARG A 11 -5.97 -3.70 8.12
N ILE A 12 -6.28 -2.44 7.88
CA ILE A 12 -5.94 -1.33 8.80
C ILE A 12 -6.65 -1.55 10.14
N LEU A 13 -7.97 -1.78 10.13
CA LEU A 13 -8.73 -2.00 11.36
C LEU A 13 -8.23 -3.23 12.14
N ALA A 14 -7.91 -4.32 11.44
CA ALA A 14 -7.33 -5.51 12.07
C ALA A 14 -5.96 -5.22 12.71
N LYS A 15 -5.11 -4.41 12.07
CA LYS A 15 -3.82 -3.98 12.64
C LYS A 15 -4.01 -3.06 13.84
N VAL A 16 -4.95 -2.12 13.79
CA VAL A 16 -5.25 -1.22 14.91
C VAL A 16 -5.73 -2.01 16.12
N LYS A 17 -6.71 -2.92 15.93
CA LYS A 17 -7.23 -3.78 17.00
C LYS A 17 -6.14 -4.60 17.70
N ARG A 18 -5.18 -5.12 16.92
CA ARG A 18 -4.06 -5.89 17.47
C ARG A 18 -3.04 -5.03 18.20
N ASN A 19 -2.73 -3.84 17.68
CA ASN A 19 -1.59 -3.05 18.13
C ASN A 19 -1.95 -1.98 19.17
N ARG A 20 -3.24 -1.64 19.30
CA ARG A 20 -3.73 -0.58 20.20
C ARG A 20 -4.90 -1.12 21.02
N LEU A 21 -4.56 -1.88 22.06
CA LEU A 21 -5.53 -2.46 22.98
C LEU A 21 -6.37 -1.36 23.65
N GLY A 22 -7.69 -1.53 23.69
CA GLY A 22 -8.63 -0.56 24.27
C GLY A 22 -9.04 0.58 23.33
N TRP A 23 -8.47 0.67 22.11
CA TRP A 23 -8.92 1.66 21.13
C TRP A 23 -9.88 1.05 20.11
N GLU A 24 -11.17 1.34 20.28
CA GLU A 24 -12.27 0.88 19.44
C GLU A 24 -12.38 1.68 18.13
N CYS A 25 -11.34 1.61 17.30
CA CYS A 25 -11.36 2.20 15.97
C CYS A 25 -12.26 1.38 15.02
N THR A 26 -13.32 1.99 14.49
CA THR A 26 -14.30 1.32 13.61
C THR A 26 -14.27 1.82 12.16
N ARG A 27 -13.61 2.96 11.90
CA ARG A 27 -13.59 3.62 10.60
C ARG A 27 -12.19 4.03 10.22
N VAL A 28 -11.94 4.08 8.91
CA VAL A 28 -10.70 4.59 8.33
C VAL A 28 -11.08 5.76 7.43
N SER A 29 -10.38 6.89 7.52
CA SER A 29 -10.61 8.02 6.62
C SER A 29 -10.23 7.65 5.17
N GLU A 30 -10.97 8.17 4.20
CA GLU A 30 -10.61 7.99 2.79
C GLU A 30 -9.27 8.65 2.44
N THR A 31 -8.93 9.77 3.08
CA THR A 31 -7.64 10.45 2.90
C THR A 31 -6.46 9.53 3.18
N ILE A 32 -6.56 8.69 4.21
CA ILE A 32 -5.50 7.71 4.55
C ILE A 32 -5.33 6.68 3.43
N ILE A 33 -6.42 6.26 2.80
CA ILE A 33 -6.34 5.31 1.69
C ILE A 33 -5.69 5.95 0.47
N LEU A 34 -6.04 7.19 0.15
CA LEU A 34 -5.43 7.95 -0.94
C LEU A 34 -3.92 8.17 -0.71
N GLN A 35 -3.51 8.49 0.52
CA GLN A 35 -2.10 8.61 0.88
C GLN A 35 -1.32 7.29 0.71
N LEU A 36 -1.95 6.16 1.06
CA LEU A 36 -1.33 4.84 0.85
C LEU A 36 -1.21 4.50 -0.64
N GLU A 37 -2.20 4.85 -1.46
CA GLU A 37 -2.13 4.70 -2.90
C GLU A 37 -1.00 5.54 -3.50
N ALA A 38 -0.92 6.82 -3.17
CA ALA A 38 0.15 7.70 -3.64
C ALA A 38 1.54 7.21 -3.22
N ARG A 39 1.68 6.69 -2.00
CA ARG A 39 2.94 6.11 -1.52
C ARG A 39 3.32 4.85 -2.29
N LEU A 40 2.35 3.98 -2.60
CA LEU A 40 2.59 2.79 -3.41
C LEU A 40 3.01 3.16 -4.83
N ASP A 41 2.36 4.15 -5.43
CA ASP A 41 2.69 4.67 -6.76
C ASP A 41 4.15 5.14 -6.82
N GLY A 42 4.57 5.97 -5.86
CA GLY A 42 5.97 6.39 -5.78
C GLY A 42 6.97 5.26 -5.45
N ILE A 43 6.54 4.13 -4.87
CA ILE A 43 7.39 2.93 -4.75
C ILE A 43 7.52 2.24 -6.10
N LEU A 44 6.44 2.12 -6.86
CA LEU A 44 6.44 1.53 -8.20
C LEU A 44 7.32 2.35 -9.14
N ASP A 45 7.17 3.67 -9.16
CA ASP A 45 8.00 4.55 -9.99
C ASP A 45 9.49 4.36 -9.70
N ARG A 46 9.87 4.37 -8.41
CA ARG A 46 11.26 4.11 -8.01
C ARG A 46 11.73 2.72 -8.43
N ALA A 47 10.88 1.70 -8.31
CA ALA A 47 11.23 0.36 -8.74
C ALA A 47 11.47 0.33 -10.26
N VAL A 48 10.58 0.96 -11.04
CA VAL A 48 10.69 1.07 -12.49
C VAL A 48 11.99 1.74 -12.91
N HIS A 49 12.36 2.84 -12.28
CA HIS A 49 13.61 3.54 -12.56
C HIS A 49 14.86 2.78 -12.11
N ALA A 50 14.78 2.03 -11.01
CA ALA A 50 15.92 1.31 -10.45
C ALA A 50 16.24 -0.01 -11.19
N HIS A 51 15.27 -0.59 -11.89
CA HIS A 51 15.44 -1.89 -12.53
C HIS A 51 15.63 -1.72 -14.04
N PRO A 52 16.75 -2.19 -14.62
CA PRO A 52 16.91 -2.15 -16.05
C PRO A 52 15.97 -3.16 -16.71
N SER A 53 15.30 -2.70 -17.76
CA SER A 53 14.49 -3.56 -18.63
C SER A 53 15.40 -4.51 -19.41
N THR A 54 15.63 -5.70 -18.86
CA THR A 54 16.31 -6.76 -19.61
C THR A 54 15.28 -7.43 -20.53
N GLY A 55 15.24 -7.00 -21.79
CA GLY A 55 14.23 -7.43 -22.75
C GLY A 55 12.83 -6.87 -22.45
N LYS A 56 11.80 -7.71 -22.51
CA LYS A 56 10.37 -7.33 -22.28
C LYS A 56 9.86 -7.69 -20.87
N THR A 57 10.75 -7.91 -19.90
CA THR A 57 10.34 -8.35 -18.57
C THR A 57 10.93 -7.44 -17.50
N PHE A 58 10.08 -7.04 -16.55
CA PHE A 58 10.51 -6.36 -15.32
C PHE A 58 11.13 -7.41 -14.39
N LYS A 59 12.46 -7.44 -14.29
CA LYS A 59 13.22 -8.41 -13.48
C LYS A 59 14.18 -7.67 -12.55
N GLN A 60 14.33 -8.20 -11.34
CA GLN A 60 15.44 -7.85 -10.47
C GLN A 60 16.74 -8.35 -11.11
N LEU A 61 17.69 -7.45 -11.35
CA LEU A 61 19.07 -7.86 -11.55
C LEU A 61 19.56 -8.36 -10.19
N LEU A 62 19.69 -9.68 -10.07
CA LEU A 62 20.44 -10.33 -9.00
C LEU A 62 21.93 -10.29 -9.34
#